data_AF-A0AAW3X7C6-F1
#
_entry.id   AF-A0AAW3X7C6-F1
#
_cell.length_a   1.000
_cell.length_b   1.000
_cell.length_c   1.000
_cell.angle_alpha   90.00
_cell.angle_beta   90.00
_cell.angle_gamma   90.00
#
_symmetry.space_group_name_H-M   'P 1'
#
loop_
_entity.id
_entity.type
_entity.pdbx_description
1 polymer ?
#
loop_
_entity_poly.entity_id
_entity_poly.type
_entity_poly.pdbx_seq_one_letter_code
_entity_poly.pdbx_strand_id
1 'polypeptide(L)'
;MDEKTIQRIKKLQALAERGVGGEKTTAQKKLAKLLKDNGINSLDELQKEEYEYTIFSYNGKHEIKLLRQCMYKVMGAKSDRTAYKPYGRRQKIGIYCTKAQKIEIELEFEFYRNVFYEELSTFMDAFIQAQKIFPEDAPVGDYDEFNERDMKIAFMATGIERRSRAAMIEESEAGNEKTKTTGS
;
A
#
# COMPACT_ATOMS: atom_id res chain seq x y z
N MET A 1 13.34 29.44 -2.95
CA MET A 1 12.30 28.72 -2.19
C MET A 1 11.40 28.03 -3.19
N ASP A 2 11.32 26.70 -3.16
CA ASP A 2 10.29 25.97 -3.92
C ASP A 2 8.94 26.09 -3.19
N GLU A 3 7.92 26.57 -3.88
CA GLU A 3 6.55 26.74 -3.37
C GLU A 3 5.99 25.42 -2.83
N LYS A 4 6.43 24.28 -3.38
CA LYS A 4 6.06 22.94 -2.91
C LYS A 4 6.60 22.63 -1.52
N THR A 5 7.83 23.05 -1.19
CA THR A 5 8.45 22.81 0.13
C THR A 5 7.70 23.57 1.23
N ILE A 6 7.25 24.79 0.94
CA ILE A 6 6.43 25.59 1.87
C ILE A 6 5.04 24.97 2.03
N GLN A 7 4.41 24.50 0.94
CA GLN A 7 3.11 23.82 1.02
C GLN A 7 3.20 22.49 1.80
N ARG A 8 4.33 21.77 1.72
CA ARG A 8 4.58 20.54 2.49
C ARG A 8 4.67 20.79 3.98
N ILE A 9 5.44 21.80 4.39
CA ILE A 9 5.55 22.22 5.79
C ILE A 9 4.18 22.66 6.32
N LYS A 10 3.44 23.46 5.54
CA LYS A 10 2.07 23.88 5.90
C LYS A 10 1.09 22.71 5.95
N LYS A 11 1.23 21.68 5.12
CA LYS A 11 0.40 20.45 5.18
C LYS A 11 0.71 19.62 6.41
N LEU A 12 1.97 19.48 6.78
CA LEU A 12 2.39 18.79 8.01
C LEU A 12 1.84 19.51 9.25
N GLN A 13 1.91 20.85 9.26
CA GLN A 13 1.27 21.68 10.29
C GLN A 13 -0.26 21.54 10.28
N ALA A 14 -0.91 21.59 9.11
CA ALA A 14 -2.36 21.44 9.00
C ALA A 14 -2.85 20.03 9.41
N LEU A 15 -2.08 18.98 9.15
CA LEU A 15 -2.35 17.61 9.63
C LEU A 15 -2.30 17.53 11.16
N ALA A 16 -1.38 18.26 11.78
CA ALA A 16 -1.29 18.39 13.23
C ALA A 16 -2.42 19.27 13.82
N GLU A 17 -3.00 20.18 13.03
CA GLU A 17 -3.98 21.17 13.51
C GLU A 17 -5.45 20.79 13.26
N ARG A 18 -5.75 19.99 12.22
CA ARG A 18 -7.11 19.67 11.74
C ARG A 18 -7.90 18.62 12.51
N GLY A 19 -7.32 17.92 13.48
CA GLY A 19 -8.07 16.93 14.25
C GLY A 19 -9.10 17.56 15.20
N VAL A 20 -10.24 16.90 15.40
CA VAL A 20 -11.22 17.23 16.45
C VAL A 20 -11.01 16.27 17.62
N GLY A 21 -10.76 16.79 18.83
CA GLY A 21 -10.56 15.95 20.03
C GLY A 21 -9.31 15.05 19.98
N GLY A 22 -9.47 13.76 20.30
CA GLY A 22 -8.36 12.81 20.49
C GLY A 22 -7.48 12.57 19.26
N GLU A 23 -8.05 12.64 18.05
CA GLU A 23 -7.34 12.45 16.78
C GLU A 23 -6.23 13.48 16.55
N LYS A 24 -6.47 14.73 16.98
CA LYS A 24 -5.49 15.83 16.94
C LYS A 24 -4.26 15.49 17.76
N THR A 25 -4.46 14.97 18.96
CA THR A 25 -3.38 14.66 19.89
C THR A 25 -2.52 13.50 19.40
N THR A 26 -3.13 12.51 18.73
CA THR A 26 -2.43 11.37 18.12
C THR A 26 -1.61 11.82 16.90
N ALA A 27 -2.19 12.63 16.02
CA ALA A 27 -1.48 13.18 14.86
C ALA A 27 -0.29 14.07 15.27
N GLN A 28 -0.46 14.93 16.28
CA GLN A 28 0.60 15.77 16.82
C GLN A 28 1.73 14.98 17.47
N LYS A 29 1.40 14.00 18.34
CA LYS A 29 2.41 13.13 18.98
C LYS A 29 3.20 12.34 17.94
N LYS A 30 2.53 11.89 16.88
CA LYS A 30 3.16 11.15 15.79
C LYS A 30 4.09 12.01 14.96
N LEU A 31 3.67 13.23 14.61
CA LEU A 31 4.53 14.19 13.93
C LEU A 31 5.74 14.57 14.79
N ALA A 32 5.55 14.86 16.08
CA ALA A 32 6.63 15.18 17.00
C ALA A 32 7.63 14.02 17.15
N LYS A 33 7.11 12.78 17.24
CA LYS A 33 7.95 11.57 17.25
C LYS A 33 8.74 11.43 15.95
N LEU A 34 8.11 11.62 14.79
CA LEU A 34 8.79 11.53 13.49
C LEU A 34 9.87 12.60 13.32
N LEU A 35 9.60 13.86 13.70
CA LEU A 35 10.62 14.91 13.66
C LEU A 35 11.82 14.55 14.53
N LYS A 36 11.57 14.04 15.74
CA LYS A 36 12.61 13.60 16.67
C LYS A 36 13.41 12.40 16.13
N ASP A 37 12.73 11.36 15.65
CA ASP A 37 13.34 10.14 15.13
C ASP A 37 14.17 10.41 13.86
N ASN A 38 13.83 11.48 13.13
CA ASN A 38 14.55 11.97 11.97
C ASN A 38 15.62 13.04 12.28
N GLY A 39 15.85 13.36 13.56
CA GLY A 39 16.90 14.29 13.99
C GLY A 39 16.67 15.75 13.55
N ILE A 40 15.41 16.16 13.41
CA ILE A 40 15.04 17.51 12.98
C ILE A 40 14.67 18.34 14.21
N ASN A 41 15.52 19.33 14.54
CA ASN A 41 15.36 20.14 15.75
C ASN A 41 14.55 21.41 15.49
N SER A 42 14.48 21.88 14.24
CA SER A 42 13.64 23.00 13.83
C SER A 42 13.04 22.77 12.44
N LEU A 43 11.91 23.43 12.18
CA LEU A 43 11.27 23.45 10.86
C LEU A 43 12.17 24.08 9.77
N ASP A 44 13.18 24.87 10.16
CA ASP A 44 14.13 25.48 9.22
C ASP A 44 15.08 24.44 8.60
N GLU A 45 15.37 23.34 9.30
CA GLU A 45 16.14 22.23 8.74
C GLU A 45 15.42 21.55 7.56
N LEU A 46 14.08 21.63 7.51
CA LEU A 46 13.26 21.07 6.43
C LEU A 46 13.32 21.90 5.14
N GLN A 47 13.82 23.13 5.22
CA GLN A 47 13.93 24.02 4.06
C GLN A 47 15.19 23.75 3.24
N LYS A 48 16.15 22.99 3.80
CA LYS A 48 17.38 22.63 3.10
C LYS A 48 17.10 21.58 2.03
N GLU A 49 17.51 21.87 0.79
CA GLU A 49 17.48 20.92 -0.32
C GLU A 49 18.74 20.03 -0.34
N GLU A 50 19.18 19.59 0.83
CA GLU A 50 20.31 18.68 0.97
C GLU A 50 19.80 17.24 0.87
N TYR A 51 20.30 16.49 -0.11
CA TYR A 51 19.94 15.09 -0.31
C TYR A 51 20.85 14.20 0.53
N GLU A 52 20.24 13.34 1.35
CA GLU A 52 20.94 12.36 2.17
C GLU A 52 20.48 10.95 1.85
N TYR A 53 21.40 9.99 1.98
CA TYR A 53 21.08 8.58 1.78
C TYR A 53 20.20 8.07 2.93
N THR A 54 18.97 7.72 2.61
CA THR A 54 17.96 7.27 3.56
C THR A 54 17.54 5.84 3.28
N ILE A 55 17.35 5.04 4.34
CA ILE A 55 16.84 3.67 4.23
C ILE A 55 15.41 3.60 4.76
N PHE A 56 14.51 3.09 3.93
CA PHE A 56 13.13 2.77 4.27
C PHE A 56 12.96 1.26 4.43
N SER A 57 12.09 0.85 5.35
CA SER A 57 11.74 -0.55 5.56
C SER A 57 10.31 -0.82 5.07
N TYR A 58 10.05 -2.03 4.61
CA TYR A 58 8.74 -2.47 4.12
C TYR A 58 8.54 -3.96 4.45
N ASN A 59 7.35 -4.51 4.18
CA ASN A 59 7.05 -5.92 4.33
C ASN A 59 6.43 -6.54 3.06
N GLY A 60 7.18 -7.44 2.44
CA GLY A 60 6.70 -8.21 1.29
C GLY A 60 6.55 -7.41 0.00
N LYS A 61 5.87 -8.02 -0.98
CA LYS A 61 5.79 -7.53 -2.37
C LYS A 61 4.81 -6.38 -2.58
N HIS A 62 3.76 -6.30 -1.75
CA HIS A 62 2.73 -5.27 -1.88
C HIS A 62 3.21 -3.95 -1.28
N GLU A 63 3.78 -3.99 -0.09
CA GLU A 63 4.30 -2.78 0.55
C GLU A 63 5.45 -2.15 -0.24
N ILE A 64 6.37 -2.90 -0.83
CA ILE A 64 7.43 -2.29 -1.65
C ILE A 64 6.89 -1.57 -2.88
N LYS A 65 5.81 -2.11 -3.49
CA LYS A 65 5.14 -1.45 -4.62
C LYS A 65 4.49 -0.14 -4.15
N LEU A 66 3.82 -0.17 -3.01
CA LEU A 66 3.20 1.01 -2.40
C LEU A 66 4.22 2.06 -1.99
N LEU A 67 5.31 1.67 -1.32
CA LEU A 67 6.40 2.55 -0.91
C LEU A 67 7.05 3.24 -2.10
N ARG A 68 7.33 2.51 -3.18
CA ARG A 68 7.85 3.09 -4.44
C ARG A 68 6.88 4.12 -5.04
N GLN A 69 5.58 3.88 -4.94
CA GLN A 69 4.57 4.83 -5.40
C GLN A 69 4.53 6.09 -4.52
N CYS A 70 4.71 5.95 -3.21
CA CYS A 70 4.84 7.08 -2.28
C CYS A 70 6.10 7.89 -2.58
N MET A 71 7.24 7.23 -2.80
CA MET A 71 8.49 7.87 -3.25
C MET A 71 8.30 8.64 -4.56
N TYR A 72 7.61 8.04 -5.54
CA TYR A 72 7.30 8.69 -6.80
C TYR A 72 6.42 9.95 -6.62
N LYS A 73 5.35 9.85 -5.80
CA LYS A 73 4.43 10.96 -5.49
C LYS A 73 5.17 12.13 -4.84
N VAL A 74 6.03 11.85 -3.86
CA VAL A 74 6.75 12.86 -3.08
C VAL A 74 7.90 13.47 -3.87
N MET A 75 8.73 12.67 -4.52
CA MET A 75 9.92 13.19 -5.22
C MET A 75 9.57 13.79 -6.59
N GLY A 76 8.46 13.36 -7.19
CA GLY A 76 7.91 13.91 -8.43
C GLY A 76 8.55 13.31 -9.68
N ALA A 77 7.84 13.36 -10.81
CA ALA A 77 8.17 12.59 -12.02
C ALA A 77 9.61 12.76 -12.55
N LYS A 78 10.18 13.97 -12.45
CA LYS A 78 11.51 14.32 -12.98
C LYS A 78 12.67 14.02 -12.04
N SER A 79 12.43 13.67 -10.77
CA SER A 79 13.50 13.43 -9.81
C SER A 79 14.25 12.14 -10.13
N ASP A 80 15.55 12.11 -9.84
CA ASP A 80 16.27 10.85 -9.69
C ASP A 80 15.68 10.07 -8.51
N ARG A 81 15.32 8.82 -8.74
CA ARG A 81 14.75 7.90 -7.75
C ARG A 81 15.46 6.56 -7.79
N THR A 82 16.73 6.56 -8.21
CA THR A 82 17.55 5.36 -8.25
C THR A 82 17.55 4.73 -6.87
N ALA A 83 16.97 3.54 -6.79
CA ALA A 83 16.79 2.81 -5.56
C ALA A 83 17.92 1.83 -5.35
N TYR A 84 18.57 1.92 -4.20
CA TYR A 84 19.66 1.05 -3.80
C TYR A 84 19.13 -0.04 -2.87
N LYS A 85 19.53 -1.29 -3.10
CA LYS A 85 19.20 -2.38 -2.19
C LYS A 85 20.34 -2.51 -1.17
N PRO A 86 20.11 -2.20 0.12
CA PRO A 86 21.18 -2.31 1.11
C PRO A 86 21.63 -3.77 1.22
N TYR A 87 22.94 -4.01 1.13
CA TYR A 87 23.51 -5.36 1.20
C TYR A 87 23.15 -6.04 2.53
N GLY A 88 22.81 -7.33 2.50
CA GLY A 88 22.49 -8.13 3.68
C GLY A 88 21.21 -7.74 4.43
N ARG A 89 20.45 -6.73 3.97
CA ARG A 89 19.21 -6.29 4.64
C ARG A 89 17.99 -6.66 3.80
N ARG A 90 17.23 -7.65 4.27
CA ARG A 90 15.95 -8.03 3.66
C ARG A 90 14.93 -6.91 3.89
N GLN A 91 14.05 -6.73 2.91
CA GLN A 91 12.91 -5.79 2.96
C GLN A 91 13.27 -4.33 3.31
N LYS A 92 14.41 -3.85 2.79
CA LYS A 92 14.82 -2.44 2.87
C LYS A 92 15.14 -1.87 1.50
N ILE A 93 14.95 -0.57 1.33
CA ILE A 93 15.27 0.19 0.13
C ILE A 93 15.95 1.50 0.52
N GLY A 94 17.07 1.79 -0.10
CA GLY A 94 17.84 3.02 0.06
C GLY A 94 17.55 4.00 -1.07
N ILE A 95 17.42 5.28 -0.76
CA ILE A 95 17.23 6.36 -1.75
C ILE A 95 17.85 7.65 -1.22
N TYR A 96 18.34 8.49 -2.12
CA TYR A 96 18.75 9.85 -1.77
C TYR A 96 17.52 10.76 -1.79
N CYS A 97 17.22 11.39 -0.67
CA CYS A 97 16.12 12.35 -0.55
C CYS A 97 16.44 13.41 0.50
N THR A 98 15.75 14.54 0.43
CA THR A 98 15.83 15.56 1.48
C THR A 98 15.14 15.09 2.77
N LYS A 99 15.49 15.70 3.91
CA LYS A 99 14.82 15.45 5.19
C LYS A 99 13.29 15.64 5.11
N ALA A 100 12.83 16.66 4.39
CA ALA A 100 11.42 16.92 4.17
C ALA A 100 10.75 15.79 3.35
N GLN A 101 11.39 15.38 2.25
CA GLN A 101 10.89 14.27 1.44
C GLN A 101 10.85 12.95 2.24
N LYS A 102 11.85 12.70 3.09
CA LYS A 102 11.88 11.51 3.94
C LYS A 102 10.64 11.41 4.83
N ILE A 103 10.35 12.47 5.59
CA ILE A 103 9.17 12.51 6.48
C ILE A 103 7.88 12.34 5.68
N GLU A 104 7.77 13.02 4.54
CA GLU A 104 6.57 12.93 3.70
C GLU A 104 6.38 11.50 3.17
N ILE A 105 7.45 10.83 2.74
CA ILE A 105 7.41 9.43 2.32
C ILE A 105 6.98 8.53 3.48
N GLU A 106 7.54 8.71 4.68
CA GLU A 106 7.17 7.91 5.86
C GLU A 106 5.68 8.05 6.20
N LEU A 107 5.17 9.29 6.19
CA LEU A 107 3.76 9.58 6.49
C LEU A 107 2.81 9.05 5.43
N GLU A 108 3.08 9.31 4.15
CA GLU A 108 2.28 8.83 3.02
C GLU A 108 2.25 7.31 2.99
N PHE A 109 3.41 6.68 3.17
CA PHE A 109 3.52 5.23 3.17
C PHE A 109 2.78 4.60 4.35
N GLU A 110 2.92 5.14 5.56
CA GLU A 110 2.20 4.60 6.72
C GLU A 110 0.68 4.76 6.58
N PHE A 111 0.21 5.92 6.11
CA PHE A 111 -1.21 6.17 5.88
C PHE A 111 -1.79 5.19 4.86
N TYR A 112 -1.20 5.13 3.65
CA TYR A 112 -1.73 4.26 2.61
C TYR A 112 -1.53 2.79 2.91
N ARG A 113 -0.52 2.41 3.70
CA ARG A 113 -0.35 1.02 4.14
C ARG A 113 -1.53 0.59 5.00
N ASN A 114 -1.98 1.42 5.94
CA ASN A 114 -3.13 1.11 6.78
C ASN A 114 -4.40 0.97 5.92
N VAL A 115 -4.66 1.96 5.06
CA VAL A 115 -5.79 1.92 4.11
C VAL A 115 -5.72 0.67 3.22
N PHE A 116 -4.54 0.34 2.69
CA PHE A 116 -4.35 -0.84 1.84
C PHE A 116 -4.72 -2.14 2.57
N TYR A 117 -4.38 -2.29 3.84
CA TYR A 117 -4.70 -3.50 4.59
C TYR A 117 -6.19 -3.60 4.94
N GLU A 118 -6.86 -2.49 5.20
CA GLU A 118 -8.33 -2.43 5.36
C GLU A 118 -9.03 -2.86 4.05
N GLU A 119 -8.58 -2.30 2.92
CA GLU A 119 -9.07 -2.66 1.59
C GLU A 119 -8.78 -4.12 1.23
N LEU A 120 -7.59 -4.63 1.59
CA LEU A 120 -7.19 -6.00 1.29
C LEU A 120 -8.09 -7.03 1.97
N SER A 121 -8.57 -6.75 3.19
CA SER A 121 -9.55 -7.61 3.86
C SER A 121 -10.84 -7.71 3.04
N THR A 122 -11.35 -6.57 2.56
CA THR A 122 -12.57 -6.51 1.75
C THR A 122 -12.37 -7.24 0.41
N PHE A 123 -11.21 -7.08 -0.21
CA PHE A 123 -10.85 -7.81 -1.42
C PHE A 123 -10.80 -9.33 -1.18
N MET A 124 -10.26 -9.79 -0.05
CA MET A 124 -10.22 -11.21 0.28
C MET A 124 -11.63 -11.80 0.39
N ASP A 125 -12.55 -11.09 1.03
CA ASP A 125 -13.95 -11.49 1.14
C ASP A 125 -14.58 -11.60 -0.27
N ALA A 126 -14.37 -10.58 -1.12
CA ALA A 126 -14.85 -10.59 -2.51
C ALA A 126 -14.26 -11.72 -3.34
N PHE A 127 -12.97 -12.04 -3.14
CA PHE A 127 -12.30 -13.13 -3.83
C PHE A 127 -12.89 -14.49 -3.44
N ILE A 128 -13.12 -14.73 -2.15
CA ILE A 128 -13.76 -15.94 -1.63
C ILE A 128 -15.16 -16.11 -2.24
N GLN A 129 -15.94 -15.02 -2.27
CA GLN A 129 -17.27 -14.99 -2.88
C GLN A 129 -17.23 -15.33 -4.37
N ALA A 130 -16.35 -14.67 -5.14
CA ALA A 130 -16.21 -14.88 -6.58
C ALA A 130 -15.79 -16.32 -6.93
N GLN A 131 -14.88 -16.90 -6.15
CA GLN A 131 -14.42 -18.27 -6.35
C GLN A 131 -15.39 -19.33 -5.79
N LYS A 132 -16.36 -18.92 -4.97
CA LYS A 132 -17.27 -19.79 -4.20
C LYS A 132 -16.52 -20.80 -3.34
N ILE A 133 -15.56 -20.32 -2.54
CA ILE A 133 -14.79 -21.16 -1.61
C ILE A 133 -15.64 -21.42 -0.36
N PHE A 134 -16.72 -22.17 -0.54
CA PHE A 134 -17.68 -22.54 0.48
C PHE A 134 -18.00 -24.04 0.37
N PRO A 135 -18.37 -24.70 1.48
CA PRO A 135 -18.96 -26.04 1.41
C PRO A 135 -20.36 -25.99 0.77
N GLU A 136 -20.86 -27.13 0.29
CA GLU A 136 -22.16 -27.21 -0.41
C GLU A 136 -23.36 -26.89 0.49
N ASP A 137 -23.23 -27.18 1.78
CA ASP A 137 -24.23 -26.92 2.83
C ASP A 137 -24.06 -25.54 3.48
N ALA A 138 -23.24 -24.66 2.88
CA ALA A 138 -23.07 -23.30 3.38
C ALA A 138 -24.43 -22.58 3.42
N PRO A 139 -24.81 -21.99 4.55
CA PRO A 139 -26.05 -21.25 4.66
C PRO A 139 -26.03 -20.07 3.70
N VAL A 140 -27.09 -19.96 2.91
CA VAL A 140 -27.32 -18.79 2.07
C VAL A 140 -27.99 -17.75 2.95
N GLY A 141 -27.24 -16.72 3.34
CA GLY A 141 -27.81 -15.59 4.08
C GLY A 141 -28.82 -14.85 3.21
N ASP A 142 -29.95 -14.48 3.81
CA ASP A 142 -30.83 -13.45 3.25
C ASP A 142 -30.22 -12.09 3.63
N TYR A 143 -29.99 -11.22 2.66
CA TYR A 143 -29.40 -9.90 2.91
C TYR A 143 -30.46 -8.98 3.50
N ASP A 144 -30.73 -9.10 4.79
CA ASP A 144 -31.80 -8.32 5.44
C ASP A 144 -31.46 -6.82 5.60
N GLU A 145 -30.20 -6.38 5.40
CA GLU A 145 -29.85 -4.96 5.33
C GLU A 145 -28.64 -4.70 4.39
N PHE A 146 -28.86 -3.92 3.33
CA PHE A 146 -27.83 -3.50 2.36
C PHE A 146 -26.81 -2.53 3.00
N ASN A 147 -25.74 -3.03 3.59
CA ASN A 147 -24.63 -2.20 4.06
C ASN A 147 -23.61 -1.89 2.93
N GLU A 148 -22.90 -0.76 3.03
CA GLU A 148 -21.94 -0.31 2.01
C GLU A 148 -20.79 -1.31 1.76
N ARG A 149 -20.39 -2.05 2.80
CA ARG A 149 -19.32 -3.03 2.70
C ARG A 149 -19.71 -4.21 1.81
N ASP A 150 -20.94 -4.71 1.95
CA ASP A 150 -21.44 -5.84 1.16
C ASP A 150 -21.60 -5.45 -0.31
N MET A 151 -22.07 -4.22 -0.60
CA MET A 151 -22.07 -3.71 -1.98
C MET A 151 -20.67 -3.69 -2.57
N LYS A 152 -19.69 -3.19 -1.81
CA LYS A 152 -18.30 -3.13 -2.25
C LYS A 152 -17.73 -4.52 -2.52
N ILE A 153 -18.01 -5.49 -1.66
CA ILE A 153 -17.63 -6.90 -1.85
C ILE A 153 -18.26 -7.44 -3.13
N ALA A 154 -19.56 -7.24 -3.33
CA ALA A 154 -20.27 -7.69 -4.51
C ALA A 154 -19.69 -7.08 -5.80
N PHE A 155 -19.48 -5.76 -5.83
CA PHE A 155 -18.87 -5.08 -6.98
C PHE A 155 -17.47 -5.58 -7.27
N MET A 156 -16.60 -5.74 -6.25
CA MET A 156 -15.27 -6.32 -6.45
C MET A 156 -15.35 -7.74 -7.00
N ALA A 157 -16.24 -8.57 -6.46
CA ALA A 157 -16.41 -9.97 -6.88
C ALA A 157 -16.82 -10.09 -8.35
N THR A 158 -17.64 -9.18 -8.88
CA THR A 158 -18.02 -9.20 -10.31
C THR A 158 -16.83 -9.06 -11.27
N GLY A 159 -15.75 -8.40 -10.85
CA GLY A 159 -14.54 -8.22 -11.65
C GLY A 159 -13.54 -9.37 -11.53
N ILE A 160 -13.78 -10.35 -10.66
CA ILE A 160 -12.87 -11.46 -10.41
C ILE A 160 -13.26 -12.65 -11.27
N GLU A 161 -12.35 -13.08 -12.15
CA GLU A 161 -12.54 -14.29 -12.94
C GLU A 161 -12.63 -15.52 -12.05
N ARG A 162 -13.77 -16.21 -12.09
CA ARG A 162 -13.94 -17.49 -11.41
C ARG A 162 -13.11 -18.57 -12.09
N ARG A 163 -12.37 -19.34 -11.29
CA ARG A 163 -11.61 -20.51 -11.74
C ARG A 163 -11.98 -21.69 -10.85
N SER A 164 -12.18 -22.86 -11.45
CA SER A 164 -12.47 -24.08 -10.70
C SER A 164 -11.29 -25.04 -10.79
N ARG A 165 -11.06 -25.80 -9.71
CA ARG A 165 -10.05 -26.86 -9.71
C ARG A 165 -10.41 -27.98 -10.69
N ALA A 166 -11.70 -28.26 -10.88
CA ALA A 166 -12.19 -29.25 -11.84
C ALA A 166 -11.76 -28.91 -13.28
N ALA A 167 -11.92 -27.65 -13.70
CA ALA A 167 -11.49 -27.19 -15.03
C ALA A 167 -9.97 -27.35 -15.24
N MET A 168 -9.16 -27.13 -14.20
CA MET A 168 -7.71 -27.36 -14.29
C MET A 168 -7.33 -28.84 -14.47
N ILE A 169 -8.10 -29.76 -13.89
CA ILE A 169 -7.86 -31.20 -14.05
C ILE A 169 -8.23 -31.64 -15.46
N GLU A 170 -9.40 -31.23 -15.96
CA GLU A 170 -9.88 -31.56 -17.31
C GLU A 170 -8.93 -31.02 -18.41
N GLU A 171 -8.43 -29.79 -18.27
CA GLU A 171 -7.43 -29.23 -19.20
C GLU A 171 -6.10 -30.01 -19.16
N SER A 172 -5.69 -30.48 -17.99
CA SER A 172 -4.46 -31.27 -17.84
C SER A 172 -4.59 -32.67 -18.45
N GLU A 173 -5.77 -33.29 -18.36
CA GLU A 173 -6.06 -34.60 -18.95
C GLU A 173 -6.15 -34.49 -20.49
N ALA A 174 -6.86 -33.48 -21.01
CA ALA A 174 -6.95 -33.23 -22.45
C ALA A 174 -5.60 -32.89 -23.11
N GLY A 175 -4.69 -32.23 -22.39
CA GLY A 175 -3.32 -31.98 -22.84
C GLY A 175 -2.47 -33.26 -22.91
N ASN A 176 -2.71 -34.21 -22.01
CA ASN A 176 -1.98 -35.46 -21.92
C ASN A 176 -2.49 -36.54 -22.89
N GLU A 177 -3.76 -36.46 -23.32
CA GLU A 177 -4.29 -37.28 -24.42
C GLU A 177 -3.74 -36.83 -25.78
N LYS A 178 -3.66 -35.52 -26.04
CA LYS A 178 -3.14 -35.00 -27.32
C LYS A 178 -1.69 -35.39 -27.58
N THR A 179 -0.83 -35.40 -26.55
CA THR A 179 0.57 -35.83 -26.67
C THR A 179 0.73 -37.33 -26.91
N LYS A 180 -0.21 -38.17 -26.46
CA LYS A 180 -0.22 -39.61 -26.77
C LYS A 180 -0.63 -39.91 -28.21
N THR A 181 -1.54 -39.13 -28.80
CA THR A 181 -2.02 -39.37 -30.19
C THR A 181 -1.05 -38.92 -31.29
N THR A 182 -0.12 -38.02 -31.01
CA THR A 182 0.89 -37.55 -32.00
C THR A 182 2.19 -38.35 -32.01
N GLY A 183 2.32 -39.35 -31.13
CA GLY A 183 3.51 -40.17 -30.98
C GLY A 183 3.40 -41.59 -31.54
N SER A 184 2.43 -41.86 -32.42
CA SER A 184 2.21 -43.19 -33.02
C SER A 184 2.22 -43.15 -34.54
#